data_AF-A0A7S4PJJ3-F1
#
_entry.id   AF-A0A7S4PJJ3-F1
#
_cell.length_a   1.000
_cell.length_b   1.000
_cell.length_c   1.000
_cell.angle_alpha   90.00
_cell.angle_beta   90.00
_cell.angle_gamma   90.00
#
_symmetry.space_group_name_H-M   'P 1'
#
loop_
_entity.id
_entity.type
_entity.pdbx_description
1 polymer ?
#
loop_
_entity_poly.entity_id
_entity_poly.type
_entity_poly.pdbx_seq_one_letter_code
_entity_poly.pdbx_strand_id
1 'polypeptide(L)'
;MKSFLLIFVLFGLLFAKDIPTYVRRGHFEGRSGNVVIAPSDRTSPSQGVMLLENHFRHSAKDEFINDVNVPNLITHLFQTPPPSNEKDLFSIDRTSFPVLSLFNAPVANVFIAVEDVDASILEKYPALSLLQNRKQLQVVSTFLSHDSLADIETMITGVPPSQHGIVGKSWLSTEGTEATAFSDSGSGSRADSMFDVLALTSPESLIVSMSSDHRVASAVGVRASTQKDAPNVLSYTWNSLHQTFDSVQSGRKLPLRSSRADILSALENNDNAFQFDGVTLQMDAKNMQLFVSARSTFLQNSVAFDLNSEEDFRIFVELFFLSMTTNSLSQEPLATFVNDDHPDSFALAFDGISTIRTKYGVNSPQFTAALYLLDSAVSSFLEKMEVLYMKKVTTQVIFVPRKGVVYSDAILEQVDEVVPSVGGFKNYLPEIYLGNELSSSEEVTLVSQLNEFLQSYGYEAFWFGRQDLHAQDMFLSGDKYHLRSEVGSAEYSYATRPGEVTEFKWNVYKWFGFKFNWSGIDYTQKEVELYQIEFWTTFFLLIISCGGCCSMCLLNPEKNNEILYRQTALGRETDTIPGGEYDFKTF
;
A
#
# COMPACT_ATOMS: atom_id res chain seq x y z
N MET A 1 11.13 36.44 -31.05
CA MET A 1 11.11 36.13 -29.60
C MET A 1 9.98 35.18 -29.20
N LYS A 2 8.70 35.44 -29.53
CA LYS A 2 7.57 34.57 -29.09
C LYS A 2 7.67 33.09 -29.54
N SER A 3 8.22 32.81 -30.73
CA SER A 3 8.44 31.44 -31.20
C SER A 3 9.56 30.69 -30.46
N PHE A 4 10.54 31.41 -29.92
CA PHE A 4 11.62 30.83 -29.11
C PHE A 4 11.11 30.44 -27.72
N LEU A 5 10.21 31.25 -27.15
CA LEU A 5 9.53 30.95 -25.89
C LEU A 5 8.68 29.68 -26.01
N LEU A 6 7.91 29.52 -27.10
CA LEU A 6 7.10 28.32 -27.33
C LEU A 6 7.97 27.05 -27.42
N ILE A 7 9.14 27.13 -28.07
CA ILE A 7 10.10 26.01 -28.17
C ILE A 7 10.69 25.68 -26.80
N PHE A 8 11.02 26.67 -25.98
CA PHE A 8 11.52 26.45 -24.61
C PHE A 8 10.44 25.84 -23.69
N VAL A 9 9.18 26.27 -23.81
CA VAL A 9 8.06 25.69 -23.06
C VAL A 9 7.78 24.25 -23.51
N LEU A 10 7.82 23.97 -24.82
CA LEU A 10 7.72 22.61 -25.35
C LEU A 10 8.89 21.72 -24.91
N PHE A 11 10.11 22.25 -24.84
CA PHE A 11 11.27 21.54 -24.32
C PHE A 11 11.18 21.31 -22.80
N GLY A 12 10.71 22.29 -22.02
CA GLY A 12 10.49 22.14 -20.58
C GLY A 12 9.45 21.08 -20.23
N LEU A 13 8.36 21.00 -21.01
CA LEU A 13 7.36 19.93 -20.88
C LEU A 13 7.89 18.56 -21.33
N LEU A 14 8.85 18.51 -22.27
CA LEU A 14 9.54 17.28 -22.69
C LEU A 14 10.60 16.81 -21.67
N PHE A 15 11.01 17.66 -20.73
CA PHE A 15 11.98 17.35 -19.66
C PHE A 15 11.35 17.23 -18.28
N ALA A 16 10.03 17.40 -18.13
CA ALA A 16 9.33 16.96 -16.92
C ALA A 16 9.52 15.44 -16.81
N LYS A 17 10.49 15.03 -15.99
CA LYS A 17 10.85 13.62 -15.86
C LYS A 17 9.62 12.89 -15.32
N ASP A 18 9.19 11.86 -16.05
CA ASP A 18 8.08 11.03 -15.61
C ASP A 18 8.36 10.50 -14.19
N ILE A 19 7.53 10.92 -13.22
CA ILE A 19 7.55 10.39 -11.86
C ILE A 19 7.36 8.87 -11.98
N PRO A 20 8.33 8.06 -11.52
CA PRO A 20 8.23 6.61 -11.62
C PRO A 20 6.95 6.08 -11.00
N THR A 21 6.36 5.06 -11.61
CA THR A 21 5.06 4.51 -11.18
C THR A 21 5.07 4.07 -9.71
N TYR A 22 6.17 3.54 -9.20
CA TYR A 22 6.29 3.11 -7.80
C TYR A 22 6.30 4.29 -6.82
N VAL A 23 6.88 5.44 -7.19
CA VAL A 23 6.82 6.66 -6.37
C VAL A 23 5.39 7.19 -6.39
N ARG A 24 4.76 7.25 -7.57
CA ARG A 24 3.36 7.70 -7.71
C ARG A 24 2.37 6.83 -6.93
N ARG A 25 2.58 5.51 -6.89
CA ARG A 25 1.75 4.57 -6.12
C ARG A 25 1.94 4.71 -4.60
N GLY A 26 3.12 5.16 -4.15
CA GLY A 26 3.37 5.43 -2.73
C GLY A 26 2.82 6.77 -2.26
N HIS A 27 2.60 7.72 -3.18
CA HIS A 27 2.15 9.06 -2.85
C HIS A 27 0.61 9.15 -2.72
N PHE A 28 0.13 9.61 -1.57
CA PHE A 28 -1.26 9.92 -1.32
C PHE A 28 -1.48 11.40 -1.00
N GLU A 29 -2.29 12.08 -1.79
CA GLU A 29 -2.53 13.51 -1.59
C GLU A 29 -3.12 13.83 -0.20
N GLY A 30 -2.53 14.84 0.46
CA GLY A 30 -2.94 15.32 1.78
C GLY A 30 -2.45 14.46 2.95
N ARG A 31 -1.83 13.30 2.67
CA ARG A 31 -1.14 12.48 3.68
C ARG A 31 0.36 12.33 3.37
N SER A 32 0.75 12.40 2.10
CA SER A 32 2.14 12.41 1.67
C SER A 32 2.76 13.80 1.70
N GLY A 33 4.08 13.86 1.88
CA GLY A 33 4.91 15.05 1.70
C GLY A 33 4.92 15.59 0.26
N ASN A 34 5.22 16.88 0.13
CA ASN A 34 5.28 17.59 -1.15
C ASN A 34 6.41 17.11 -2.07
N VAL A 35 7.48 16.59 -1.46
CA VAL A 35 8.64 16.05 -2.15
C VAL A 35 8.92 14.65 -1.63
N VAL A 36 9.21 13.71 -2.52
CA VAL A 36 9.59 12.33 -2.17
C VAL A 36 11.00 12.06 -2.68
N ILE A 37 11.91 11.62 -1.80
CA ILE A 37 13.26 11.21 -2.17
C ILE A 37 13.28 9.71 -2.45
N ALA A 38 13.61 9.29 -3.68
CA ALA A 38 13.72 7.88 -4.04
C ALA A 38 15.07 7.53 -4.68
N PRO A 39 15.49 6.25 -4.66
CA PRO A 39 16.65 5.80 -5.43
C PRO A 39 16.51 6.11 -6.92
N SER A 40 17.58 6.58 -7.55
CA SER A 40 17.60 6.91 -8.99
C SER A 40 17.59 5.67 -9.89
N ASP A 41 18.04 4.52 -9.38
CA ASP A 41 18.17 3.28 -10.15
C ASP A 41 16.83 2.62 -10.52
N ARG A 42 15.71 3.20 -10.05
CA ARG A 42 14.32 2.76 -10.31
C ARG A 42 14.08 1.29 -9.97
N THR A 43 14.94 0.68 -9.16
CA THR A 43 14.72 -0.68 -8.69
C THR A 43 13.68 -0.67 -7.57
N SER A 44 12.69 -1.57 -7.65
CA SER A 44 11.68 -1.64 -6.60
C SER A 44 12.35 -2.13 -5.30
N PRO A 45 12.13 -1.45 -4.16
CA PRO A 45 13.22 -1.22 -3.22
C PRO A 45 13.36 -2.29 -2.13
N SER A 46 12.63 -3.40 -2.21
CA SER A 46 12.56 -4.35 -1.10
C SER A 46 11.77 -5.60 -1.43
N GLN A 47 12.29 -6.73 -0.97
CA GLN A 47 11.66 -8.04 -1.07
C GLN A 47 11.25 -8.48 0.33
N GLY A 48 9.94 -8.58 0.57
CA GLY A 48 9.42 -9.35 1.69
C GLY A 48 9.49 -10.84 1.38
N VAL A 49 9.32 -11.67 2.40
CA VAL A 49 9.21 -13.12 2.22
C VAL A 49 7.89 -13.58 2.79
N MET A 50 7.09 -14.24 1.97
CA MET A 50 5.86 -14.90 2.38
C MET A 50 6.07 -16.40 2.39
N LEU A 51 5.78 -17.02 3.52
CA LEU A 51 5.78 -18.47 3.68
C LEU A 51 4.35 -18.97 3.56
N LEU A 52 4.14 -19.88 2.61
CA LEU A 52 2.87 -20.59 2.44
C LEU A 52 2.99 -22.03 2.92
N GLU A 53 1.92 -22.49 3.55
CA GLU A 53 1.80 -23.88 3.98
C GLU A 53 1.63 -24.84 2.81
N ASN A 54 2.25 -26.03 2.91
CA ASN A 54 2.43 -26.98 1.80
C ASN A 54 1.17 -27.74 1.37
N HIS A 55 0.01 -27.50 1.97
CA HIS A 55 -1.22 -28.25 1.63
C HIS A 55 -1.75 -27.96 0.22
N PHE A 56 -1.25 -26.90 -0.42
CA PHE A 56 -1.67 -26.54 -1.77
C PHE A 56 -0.75 -27.11 -2.84
N ARG A 57 -1.34 -27.74 -3.87
CA ARG A 57 -0.60 -28.10 -5.08
C ARG A 57 -0.33 -26.85 -5.89
N HIS A 58 0.87 -26.31 -5.73
CA HIS A 58 1.31 -25.16 -6.51
C HIS A 58 1.60 -25.54 -7.96
N SER A 59 1.03 -24.75 -8.87
CA SER A 59 1.54 -24.59 -10.23
C SER A 59 2.93 -23.95 -10.12
N ALA A 60 3.98 -24.73 -10.35
CA ALA A 60 5.37 -24.44 -9.98
C ALA A 60 6.06 -23.32 -10.81
N LYS A 61 5.37 -22.26 -11.21
CA LYS A 61 5.95 -21.24 -12.11
C LYS A 61 6.44 -19.96 -11.43
N ASP A 62 5.77 -19.51 -10.38
CA ASP A 62 6.09 -18.19 -9.81
C ASP A 62 6.72 -18.31 -8.42
N GLU A 63 7.93 -17.74 -8.31
CA GLU A 63 8.70 -17.56 -7.08
C GLU A 63 8.42 -16.20 -6.42
N PHE A 64 7.63 -15.33 -7.07
CA PHE A 64 7.34 -13.99 -6.61
C PHE A 64 5.85 -13.66 -6.71
N ILE A 65 5.40 -12.74 -5.87
CA ILE A 65 4.05 -12.14 -5.89
C ILE A 65 4.16 -10.64 -5.60
N ASN A 66 3.39 -9.81 -6.28
CA ASN A 66 3.31 -8.39 -5.95
C ASN A 66 2.53 -8.21 -4.63
N ASP A 67 2.93 -7.26 -3.80
CA ASP A 67 2.24 -6.90 -2.54
C ASP A 67 0.73 -6.73 -2.71
N VAL A 68 0.28 -5.98 -3.72
CA VAL A 68 -1.14 -5.76 -4.07
C VAL A 68 -1.91 -7.03 -4.42
N ASN A 69 -1.22 -8.11 -4.78
CA ASN A 69 -1.83 -9.40 -5.12
C ASN A 69 -1.86 -10.38 -3.94
N VAL A 70 -1.19 -10.07 -2.82
CA VAL A 70 -1.20 -10.92 -1.62
C VAL A 70 -2.61 -11.17 -1.09
N PRO A 71 -3.49 -10.17 -0.92
CA PRO A 71 -4.81 -10.45 -0.39
C PRO A 71 -5.68 -11.20 -1.39
N ASN A 72 -5.49 -10.99 -2.71
CA ASN A 72 -6.16 -11.80 -3.74
C ASN A 72 -5.79 -13.28 -3.66
N LEU A 73 -4.53 -13.58 -3.35
CA LEU A 73 -4.08 -14.94 -3.09
C LEU A 73 -4.75 -15.48 -1.82
N ILE A 74 -4.78 -14.72 -0.73
CA ILE A 74 -5.38 -15.17 0.54
C ILE A 74 -6.88 -15.41 0.39
N THR A 75 -7.63 -14.47 -0.19
CA THR A 75 -9.07 -14.66 -0.43
C THR A 75 -9.35 -15.78 -1.43
N HIS A 76 -8.46 -16.00 -2.41
CA HIS A 76 -8.53 -17.19 -3.25
C HIS A 76 -8.40 -18.46 -2.41
N LEU A 77 -7.36 -18.59 -1.58
CA LEU A 77 -7.14 -19.74 -0.67
C LEU A 77 -8.37 -19.98 0.23
N PHE A 78 -8.99 -18.90 0.68
CA PHE A 78 -10.14 -18.91 1.59
C PHE A 78 -11.51 -18.97 0.89
N GLN A 79 -11.51 -18.96 -0.45
CA GLN A 79 -12.72 -18.94 -1.28
C GLN A 79 -13.67 -17.76 -0.97
N THR A 80 -13.11 -16.63 -0.53
CA THR A 80 -13.84 -15.39 -0.29
C THR A 80 -13.68 -14.41 -1.47
N PRO A 81 -14.60 -13.43 -1.62
CA PRO A 81 -14.39 -12.34 -2.57
C PRO A 81 -13.08 -11.59 -2.26
N PRO A 82 -12.32 -11.15 -3.28
CA PRO A 82 -11.15 -10.31 -3.04
C PRO A 82 -11.55 -8.93 -2.48
N PRO A 83 -10.67 -8.25 -1.73
CA PRO A 83 -10.96 -6.94 -1.14
C PRO A 83 -11.06 -5.75 -2.11
N SER A 84 -11.05 -5.97 -3.42
CA SER A 84 -10.86 -4.87 -4.35
C SER A 84 -12.11 -4.05 -4.67
N ASN A 85 -11.88 -2.73 -4.72
CA ASN A 85 -12.68 -1.70 -5.38
C ASN A 85 -12.35 -1.57 -6.89
N GLU A 86 -11.46 -2.42 -7.41
CA GLU A 86 -11.06 -2.38 -8.81
C GLU A 86 -12.24 -2.77 -9.70
N LYS A 87 -12.51 -1.92 -10.70
CA LYS A 87 -13.58 -2.15 -11.69
C LYS A 87 -13.44 -3.48 -12.43
N ASP A 88 -12.27 -4.12 -12.35
CA ASP A 88 -11.96 -5.37 -13.03
C ASP A 88 -11.54 -6.49 -12.06
N LEU A 89 -12.46 -6.94 -11.20
CA LEU A 89 -12.35 -8.21 -10.48
C LEU A 89 -11.92 -9.40 -11.38
N PHE A 90 -12.23 -9.30 -12.68
CA PHE A 90 -11.88 -10.29 -13.71
C PHE A 90 -10.48 -10.13 -14.31
N SER A 91 -9.76 -9.04 -14.01
CA SER A 91 -8.40 -8.79 -14.52
C SER A 91 -7.30 -9.44 -13.67
N ILE A 92 -7.63 -9.92 -12.47
CA ILE A 92 -6.67 -10.59 -11.59
C ILE A 92 -6.26 -11.91 -12.25
N ASP A 93 -5.01 -11.97 -12.69
CA ASP A 93 -4.41 -13.21 -13.21
C ASP A 93 -4.19 -14.19 -12.05
N ARG A 94 -5.10 -15.17 -11.95
CA ARG A 94 -5.02 -16.27 -10.96
C ARG A 94 -4.35 -17.52 -11.50
N THR A 95 -3.76 -17.48 -12.70
CA THR A 95 -3.15 -18.67 -13.31
C THR A 95 -1.95 -19.19 -12.52
N SER A 96 -1.32 -18.33 -11.71
CA SER A 96 -0.24 -18.66 -10.80
C SER A 96 -0.71 -19.11 -9.40
N PHE A 97 -2.00 -18.91 -9.09
CA PHE A 97 -2.53 -19.24 -7.78
C PHE A 97 -2.66 -20.77 -7.61
N PRO A 98 -2.67 -21.26 -6.37
CA PRO A 98 -2.72 -22.68 -6.10
C PRO A 98 -4.10 -23.23 -6.47
N VAL A 99 -4.16 -24.46 -6.97
CA VAL A 99 -5.45 -25.10 -7.28
C VAL A 99 -6.07 -25.60 -5.97
N LEU A 100 -7.30 -25.19 -5.71
CA LEU A 100 -8.03 -25.51 -4.49
C LEU A 100 -9.03 -26.62 -4.70
N SER A 101 -9.24 -27.42 -3.65
CA SER A 101 -10.36 -28.36 -3.59
C SER A 101 -11.58 -27.65 -3.02
N LEU A 102 -12.67 -27.60 -3.79
CA LEU A 102 -13.96 -27.07 -3.32
C LEU A 102 -14.49 -27.84 -2.10
N PHE A 103 -14.13 -29.11 -1.94
CA PHE A 103 -14.57 -29.97 -0.83
C PHE A 103 -13.64 -29.95 0.38
N ASN A 104 -12.49 -29.30 0.26
CA ASN A 104 -11.51 -29.18 1.34
C ASN A 104 -11.03 -27.73 1.45
N ALA A 105 -12.00 -26.81 1.49
CA ALA A 105 -11.73 -25.41 1.79
C ALA A 105 -11.18 -25.30 3.22
N PRO A 106 -10.19 -24.43 3.46
CA PRO A 106 -9.83 -24.05 4.82
C PRO A 106 -11.02 -23.39 5.52
N VAL A 107 -11.17 -23.66 6.81
CA VAL A 107 -12.19 -23.02 7.68
C VAL A 107 -11.56 -22.00 8.62
N ALA A 108 -10.21 -21.94 8.67
CA ALA A 108 -9.50 -20.91 9.41
C ALA A 108 -8.33 -20.37 8.58
N ASN A 109 -8.13 -19.06 8.65
CA ASN A 109 -6.97 -18.37 8.08
C ASN A 109 -6.09 -17.83 9.20
N VAL A 110 -4.79 -18.10 9.13
CA VAL A 110 -3.78 -17.51 10.02
C VAL A 110 -2.84 -16.66 9.19
N PHE A 111 -2.95 -15.35 9.35
CA PHE A 111 -2.06 -14.35 8.79
C PHE A 111 -1.10 -13.87 9.89
N ILE A 112 0.20 -14.05 9.69
CA ILE A 112 1.24 -13.58 10.60
C ILE A 112 2.11 -12.58 9.86
N ALA A 113 2.24 -11.37 10.39
CA ALA A 113 3.20 -10.38 9.91
C ALA A 113 4.33 -10.22 10.93
N VAL A 114 5.58 -10.24 10.48
CA VAL A 114 6.75 -9.99 11.31
C VAL A 114 7.46 -8.77 10.76
N GLU A 115 7.47 -7.69 11.53
CA GLU A 115 8.11 -6.44 11.12
C GLU A 115 9.64 -6.51 11.25
N ASP A 116 10.31 -5.72 10.41
CA ASP A 116 11.76 -5.49 10.46
C ASP A 116 12.61 -6.76 10.25
N VAL A 117 12.09 -7.72 9.46
CA VAL A 117 12.80 -8.94 9.06
C VAL A 117 12.74 -9.07 7.54
N ASP A 118 13.90 -9.05 6.90
CA ASP A 118 14.05 -9.16 5.44
C ASP A 118 14.60 -10.52 5.02
N ALA A 119 14.59 -10.81 3.71
CA ALA A 119 15.11 -12.06 3.17
C ALA A 119 16.58 -12.33 3.57
N SER A 120 17.43 -11.30 3.60
CA SER A 120 18.85 -11.42 3.95
C SER A 120 19.07 -11.79 5.42
N ILE A 121 18.12 -11.46 6.30
CA ILE A 121 18.11 -11.91 7.69
C ILE A 121 17.73 -13.39 7.74
N LEU A 122 16.66 -13.79 7.07
CA LEU A 122 16.18 -15.18 7.06
C LEU A 122 17.24 -16.16 6.51
N GLU A 123 17.99 -15.75 5.48
CA GLU A 123 19.09 -16.53 4.92
C GLU A 123 20.20 -16.86 5.93
N LYS A 124 20.40 -16.01 6.95
CA LYS A 124 21.38 -16.25 8.03
C LYS A 124 20.90 -17.28 9.06
N TYR A 125 19.59 -17.56 9.09
CA TYR A 125 18.98 -18.45 10.07
C TYR A 125 18.21 -19.60 9.38
N PRO A 126 18.86 -20.44 8.56
CA PRO A 126 18.18 -21.54 7.85
C PRO A 126 17.63 -22.63 8.77
N ALA A 127 18.00 -22.59 10.06
CA ALA A 127 17.55 -23.54 11.07
C ALA A 127 16.18 -23.19 11.68
N LEU A 128 15.58 -22.03 11.35
CA LEU A 128 14.23 -21.68 11.82
C LEU A 128 13.20 -22.69 11.27
N SER A 129 12.41 -23.30 12.14
CA SER A 129 11.44 -24.33 11.78
C SER A 129 10.37 -23.78 10.84
N LEU A 130 9.99 -22.50 10.96
CA LEU A 130 9.05 -21.85 10.07
C LEU A 130 9.53 -21.85 8.62
N LEU A 131 10.85 -21.71 8.38
CA LEU A 131 11.42 -21.74 7.04
C LEU A 131 11.50 -23.17 6.47
N GLN A 132 11.58 -24.16 7.35
CA GLN A 132 11.67 -25.55 6.97
C GLN A 132 10.30 -26.06 6.55
N ASN A 133 10.25 -26.79 5.43
CA ASN A 133 9.02 -27.40 4.92
C ASN A 133 7.91 -26.39 4.54
N ARG A 134 8.24 -25.15 4.20
CA ARG A 134 7.27 -24.20 3.63
C ARG A 134 7.73 -23.68 2.28
N LYS A 135 6.78 -23.40 1.39
CA LYS A 135 7.10 -22.71 0.14
C LYS A 135 7.34 -21.25 0.45
N GLN A 136 8.48 -20.74 -0.01
CA GLN A 136 8.80 -19.32 0.07
C GLN A 136 8.35 -18.63 -1.23
N LEU A 137 7.64 -17.52 -1.09
CA LEU A 137 7.32 -16.58 -2.15
C LEU A 137 7.97 -15.24 -1.82
N GLN A 138 8.70 -14.68 -2.77
CA GLN A 138 9.21 -13.31 -2.64
C GLN A 138 8.06 -12.33 -2.86
N VAL A 139 7.81 -11.47 -1.88
CA VAL A 139 6.81 -10.41 -2.01
C VAL A 139 7.51 -9.16 -2.55
N VAL A 140 7.19 -8.79 -3.78
CA VAL A 140 7.76 -7.64 -4.47
C VAL A 140 6.86 -6.43 -4.21
N SER A 141 7.43 -5.39 -3.62
CA SER A 141 6.67 -4.17 -3.39
C SER A 141 6.37 -3.45 -4.71
N THR A 142 5.19 -2.85 -4.83
CA THR A 142 4.80 -2.09 -6.03
C THR A 142 4.90 -0.58 -5.85
N PHE A 143 5.38 -0.11 -4.70
CA PHE A 143 5.54 1.29 -4.36
C PHE A 143 6.84 1.55 -3.57
N LEU A 144 7.23 2.83 -3.47
CA LEU A 144 8.25 3.26 -2.51
C LEU A 144 7.61 3.36 -1.13
N SER A 145 7.86 2.38 -0.29
CA SER A 145 7.32 2.36 1.06
C SER A 145 8.19 3.17 2.03
N HIS A 146 7.52 3.90 2.93
CA HIS A 146 8.15 4.62 4.05
C HIS A 146 8.46 3.68 5.20
N ASP A 147 7.54 2.76 5.50
CA ASP A 147 7.63 1.82 6.60
C ASP A 147 6.82 0.55 6.37
N SER A 148 7.04 -0.41 7.27
CA SER A 148 6.36 -1.70 7.30
C SER A 148 4.83 -1.60 7.42
N LEU A 149 4.27 -0.54 8.00
CA LEU A 149 2.82 -0.42 8.18
C LEU A 149 2.13 -0.19 6.84
N ALA A 150 2.69 0.68 5.98
CA ALA A 150 2.15 0.91 4.64
C ALA A 150 2.18 -0.37 3.79
N ASP A 151 3.24 -1.18 3.93
CA ASP A 151 3.37 -2.47 3.24
C ASP A 151 2.34 -3.49 3.73
N ILE A 152 2.21 -3.63 5.05
CA ILE A 152 1.20 -4.51 5.66
C ILE A 152 -0.18 -4.11 5.16
N GLU A 153 -0.49 -2.81 5.18
CA GLU A 153 -1.78 -2.29 4.74
C GLU A 153 -2.04 -2.59 3.25
N THR A 154 -1.02 -2.45 2.39
CA THR A 154 -1.13 -2.84 0.97
C THR A 154 -1.36 -4.34 0.82
N MET A 155 -0.67 -5.18 1.59
CA MET A 155 -0.80 -6.64 1.52
C MET A 155 -2.13 -7.19 2.03
N ILE A 156 -2.89 -6.41 2.81
CA ILE A 156 -4.21 -6.82 3.30
C ILE A 156 -5.36 -6.16 2.53
N THR A 157 -5.16 -4.95 1.97
CA THR A 157 -6.18 -4.24 1.17
C THR A 157 -6.09 -4.55 -0.32
N GLY A 158 -4.90 -4.90 -0.81
CA GLY A 158 -4.65 -5.20 -2.22
C GLY A 158 -4.53 -3.96 -3.10
N VAL A 159 -4.46 -2.77 -2.50
CA VAL A 159 -4.25 -1.52 -3.22
C VAL A 159 -3.06 -0.79 -2.62
N PRO A 160 -2.35 0.08 -3.36
CA PRO A 160 -1.17 0.79 -2.85
C PRO A 160 -1.55 2.03 -2.02
N PRO A 161 -0.58 2.69 -1.34
CA PRO A 161 -0.86 3.86 -0.49
C PRO A 161 -1.59 4.98 -1.18
N SER A 162 -1.37 5.21 -2.48
CA SER A 162 -2.10 6.19 -3.27
C SER A 162 -3.62 5.94 -3.33
N GLN A 163 -4.10 4.78 -2.89
CA GLN A 163 -5.52 4.43 -2.83
C GLN A 163 -6.02 4.24 -1.39
N HIS A 164 -5.35 3.43 -0.56
CA HIS A 164 -5.79 3.21 0.83
C HIS A 164 -5.42 4.38 1.77
N GLY A 165 -4.44 5.19 1.39
CA GLY A 165 -4.04 6.40 2.11
C GLY A 165 -3.22 6.19 3.36
N ILE A 166 -2.70 5.00 3.64
CA ILE A 166 -1.74 4.80 4.74
C ILE A 166 -0.35 4.84 4.11
N VAL A 167 0.32 5.99 4.27
CA VAL A 167 1.65 6.22 3.68
C VAL A 167 2.78 5.86 4.65
N GLY A 168 2.46 5.75 5.94
CA GLY A 168 3.34 5.29 7.02
C GLY A 168 2.64 5.30 8.38
N LYS A 169 3.38 5.07 9.48
CA LYS A 169 2.96 5.05 10.89
C LYS A 169 2.53 6.45 11.37
N SER A 170 3.10 7.50 10.78
CA SER A 170 2.68 8.90 10.95
C SER A 170 3.07 9.74 9.74
N TRP A 171 2.40 10.87 9.57
CA TRP A 171 2.66 11.88 8.55
C TRP A 171 2.30 13.27 9.07
N LEU A 172 2.74 14.33 8.39
CA LEU A 172 2.27 15.68 8.69
C LEU A 172 1.04 16.01 7.84
N SER A 173 0.01 16.55 8.47
CA SER A 173 -1.16 17.07 7.78
C SER A 173 -0.79 18.33 6.98
N THR A 174 -1.71 18.79 6.13
CA THR A 174 -1.58 20.08 5.42
C THR A 174 -1.46 21.29 6.36
N GLU A 175 -1.85 21.13 7.62
CA GLU A 175 -1.72 22.14 8.67
C GLU A 175 -0.40 22.04 9.45
N GLY A 176 0.46 21.08 9.11
CA GLY A 176 1.72 20.80 9.80
C GLY A 176 1.53 20.05 11.12
N THR A 177 0.33 19.54 11.40
CA THR A 177 0.05 18.73 12.59
C THR A 177 0.35 17.26 12.31
N GLU A 178 1.03 16.57 13.23
CA GLU A 178 1.29 15.14 13.08
C GLU A 178 -0.03 14.34 13.17
N ALA A 179 -0.31 13.59 12.12
CA ALA A 179 -1.35 12.58 12.08
C ALA A 179 -0.67 11.21 12.20
N THR A 180 -1.20 10.35 13.05
CA THR A 180 -0.73 8.96 13.19
C THR A 180 -1.66 8.05 12.41
N ALA A 181 -1.18 6.93 11.88
CA ALA A 181 -2.03 5.96 11.20
C ALA A 181 -3.04 5.35 12.19
N PHE A 182 -4.29 5.22 11.78
CA PHE A 182 -5.37 4.58 12.56
C PHE A 182 -5.62 5.18 13.96
N SER A 183 -5.33 6.46 14.18
CA SER A 183 -5.73 7.12 15.43
C SER A 183 -7.23 7.33 15.51
N ASP A 184 -7.73 7.48 16.75
CA ASP A 184 -9.13 7.78 17.06
C ASP A 184 -9.67 9.02 16.31
N SER A 185 -8.78 9.95 15.95
CA SER A 185 -9.09 11.18 15.20
C SER A 185 -9.34 10.99 13.69
N GLY A 186 -9.30 9.75 13.16
CA GLY A 186 -9.88 9.44 11.85
C GLY A 186 -8.89 9.21 10.70
N SER A 187 -7.75 8.60 10.94
CA SER A 187 -6.76 8.24 9.92
C SER A 187 -6.75 6.75 9.59
N GLY A 188 -7.94 6.16 9.41
CA GLY A 188 -8.06 4.79 8.90
C GLY A 188 -7.71 4.67 7.41
N SER A 189 -7.57 3.43 7.00
CA SER A 189 -7.51 3.03 5.60
C SER A 189 -8.80 3.38 4.86
N ARG A 190 -8.67 3.91 3.64
CA ARG A 190 -9.79 4.20 2.73
C ARG A 190 -10.21 2.98 1.89
N ALA A 191 -9.39 1.93 1.89
CA ALA A 191 -9.70 0.68 1.21
C ALA A 191 -10.23 -0.34 2.21
N ASP A 192 -10.95 -1.33 1.71
CA ASP A 192 -11.42 -2.45 2.51
C ASP A 192 -10.27 -3.47 2.58
N SER A 193 -10.02 -4.03 3.75
CA SER A 193 -9.08 -5.14 3.91
C SER A 193 -9.77 -6.48 3.62
N MET A 194 -8.99 -7.54 3.41
CA MET A 194 -9.55 -8.91 3.33
C MET A 194 -10.32 -9.30 4.59
N PHE A 195 -9.99 -8.72 5.75
CA PHE A 195 -10.71 -8.93 7.00
C PHE A 195 -12.04 -8.18 7.02
N ASP A 196 -12.12 -6.98 6.44
CA ASP A 196 -13.39 -6.27 6.25
C ASP A 196 -14.34 -7.09 5.37
N VAL A 197 -13.83 -7.67 4.27
CA VAL A 197 -14.65 -8.52 3.39
C VAL A 197 -15.19 -9.72 4.16
N LEU A 198 -14.35 -10.40 4.94
CA LEU A 198 -14.78 -11.53 5.73
C LEU A 198 -15.85 -11.12 6.76
N ALA A 199 -15.62 -10.02 7.47
CA ALA A 199 -16.56 -9.48 8.45
C ALA A 199 -17.94 -9.14 7.84
N LEU A 200 -17.95 -8.61 6.61
CA LEU A 200 -19.18 -8.25 5.88
C LEU A 200 -19.88 -9.46 5.25
N THR A 201 -19.12 -10.45 4.79
CA THR A 201 -19.65 -11.60 4.05
C THR A 201 -20.00 -12.80 4.94
N SER A 202 -19.38 -12.91 6.11
CA SER A 202 -19.73 -13.89 7.14
C SER A 202 -19.62 -13.26 8.55
N PRO A 203 -20.65 -12.50 8.98
CA PRO A 203 -20.68 -11.83 10.28
C PRO A 203 -20.56 -12.77 11.50
N GLU A 204 -20.83 -14.06 11.31
CA GLU A 204 -20.68 -15.11 12.32
C GLU A 204 -19.22 -15.50 12.56
N SER A 205 -18.34 -15.28 11.58
CA SER A 205 -16.91 -15.63 11.65
C SER A 205 -16.22 -14.95 12.82
N LEU A 206 -15.36 -15.68 13.53
CA LEU A 206 -14.45 -15.12 14.51
C LEU A 206 -13.26 -14.50 13.79
N ILE A 207 -13.08 -13.19 13.95
CA ILE A 207 -11.93 -12.48 13.40
C ILE A 207 -11.13 -11.91 14.56
N VAL A 208 -9.91 -12.40 14.75
CA VAL A 208 -9.00 -11.97 15.81
C VAL A 208 -7.82 -11.24 15.19
N SER A 209 -7.57 -10.00 15.60
CA SER A 209 -6.34 -9.30 15.26
C SER A 209 -5.54 -8.89 16.51
N MET A 210 -4.21 -8.89 16.41
CA MET A 210 -3.36 -8.42 17.49
C MET A 210 -2.01 -7.86 17.03
N SER A 211 -1.48 -6.96 17.85
CA SER A 211 -0.08 -6.56 17.87
C SER A 211 0.26 -5.94 19.24
N SER A 212 1.54 -5.82 19.58
CA SER A 212 1.92 -4.96 20.71
C SER A 212 1.84 -3.46 20.38
N ASP A 213 1.82 -3.07 19.11
CA ASP A 213 1.61 -1.68 18.66
C ASP A 213 0.16 -1.46 18.17
N HIS A 214 -0.49 -0.43 18.70
CA HIS A 214 -1.88 -0.10 18.38
C HIS A 214 -2.12 0.11 16.88
N ARG A 215 -1.20 0.78 16.18
CA ARG A 215 -1.34 1.11 14.75
C ARG A 215 -1.25 -0.15 13.91
N VAL A 216 -0.34 -1.03 14.28
CA VAL A 216 -0.13 -2.32 13.61
C VAL A 216 -1.34 -3.24 13.84
N ALA A 217 -1.81 -3.35 15.10
CA ALA A 217 -3.02 -4.10 15.43
C ALA A 217 -4.27 -3.57 14.70
N SER A 218 -4.34 -2.25 14.50
CA SER A 218 -5.41 -1.59 13.74
C SER A 218 -5.32 -1.88 12.24
N ALA A 219 -4.12 -1.88 11.66
CA ALA A 219 -3.90 -2.17 10.25
C ALA A 219 -4.33 -3.61 9.94
N VAL A 220 -3.80 -4.61 10.65
CA VAL A 220 -4.18 -6.01 10.42
C VAL A 220 -5.58 -6.39 10.96
N GLY A 221 -6.35 -5.42 11.46
CA GLY A 221 -7.69 -5.61 11.96
C GLY A 221 -8.79 -5.29 10.95
N VAL A 222 -10.03 -5.48 11.39
CA VAL A 222 -11.23 -4.96 10.69
C VAL A 222 -11.36 -3.47 11.00
N ARG A 223 -11.73 -2.66 10.00
CA ARG A 223 -11.88 -1.20 10.20
C ARG A 223 -13.03 -0.90 11.15
N ALA A 224 -12.91 0.20 11.88
CA ALA A 224 -13.92 0.66 12.84
C ALA A 224 -15.30 0.94 12.25
N SER A 225 -15.38 1.28 10.96
CA SER A 225 -16.66 1.39 10.26
C SER A 225 -17.33 0.03 10.09
N THR A 226 -16.56 -1.00 9.74
CA THR A 226 -17.03 -2.36 9.46
C THR A 226 -17.31 -3.16 10.74
N GLN A 227 -16.48 -2.99 11.77
CA GLN A 227 -16.58 -3.74 13.03
C GLN A 227 -17.94 -3.53 13.73
N LYS A 228 -18.62 -2.40 13.51
CA LYS A 228 -19.95 -2.14 14.06
C LYS A 228 -20.98 -3.20 13.67
N ASP A 229 -20.81 -3.78 12.49
CA ASP A 229 -21.73 -4.76 11.90
C ASP A 229 -21.25 -6.21 12.09
N ALA A 230 -20.08 -6.41 12.69
CA ALA A 230 -19.44 -7.73 12.88
C ALA A 230 -19.12 -7.97 14.38
N PRO A 231 -20.05 -8.57 15.15
CA PRO A 231 -19.96 -8.67 16.61
C PRO A 231 -18.87 -9.62 17.12
N ASN A 232 -18.31 -10.46 16.24
CA ASN A 232 -17.30 -11.47 16.55
C ASN A 232 -15.88 -11.04 16.13
N VAL A 233 -15.69 -9.74 15.88
CA VAL A 233 -14.38 -9.14 15.64
C VAL A 233 -13.73 -8.75 16.97
N LEU A 234 -12.53 -9.26 17.21
CA LEU A 234 -11.72 -8.97 18.38
C LEU A 234 -10.36 -8.44 17.95
N SER A 235 -10.09 -7.17 18.24
CA SER A 235 -8.84 -6.51 17.88
C SER A 235 -8.14 -6.05 19.14
N TYR A 236 -6.95 -6.56 19.43
CA TYR A 236 -6.22 -6.28 20.67
C TYR A 236 -4.88 -5.61 20.44
N THR A 237 -4.53 -4.69 21.34
CA THR A 237 -3.21 -4.09 21.42
C THR A 237 -2.68 -4.16 22.85
N TRP A 238 -1.37 -4.10 23.00
CA TRP A 238 -0.78 -3.80 24.28
C TRP A 238 -0.88 -2.29 24.58
N ASN A 239 -1.39 -1.93 25.75
CA ASN A 239 -1.34 -0.57 26.25
C ASN A 239 -0.19 -0.45 27.25
N SER A 240 0.94 0.12 26.83
CA SER A 240 2.12 0.26 27.68
C SER A 240 1.89 1.15 28.91
N LEU A 241 0.97 2.12 28.83
CA LEU A 241 0.64 3.01 29.95
C LEU A 241 -0.15 2.28 31.05
N HIS A 242 -1.12 1.47 30.65
CA HIS A 242 -1.94 0.69 31.59
C HIS A 242 -1.36 -0.69 31.90
N GLN A 243 -0.35 -1.13 31.14
CA GLN A 243 0.26 -2.45 31.23
C GLN A 243 -0.76 -3.58 31.11
N THR A 244 -1.70 -3.43 30.18
CA THR A 244 -2.79 -4.38 29.91
C THR A 244 -3.01 -4.56 28.41
N PHE A 245 -3.63 -5.68 28.05
CA PHE A 245 -4.26 -5.80 26.74
C PHE A 245 -5.54 -4.97 26.69
N ASP A 246 -5.57 -4.05 25.74
CA ASP A 246 -6.72 -3.22 25.44
C ASP A 246 -7.32 -3.61 24.10
N SER A 247 -8.64 -3.48 24.00
CA SER A 247 -9.32 -3.63 22.72
C SER A 247 -9.06 -2.38 21.90
N VAL A 248 -8.54 -2.54 20.68
CA VAL A 248 -8.28 -1.43 19.73
C VAL A 248 -9.59 -0.70 19.41
N GLN A 249 -10.71 -1.42 19.40
CA GLN A 249 -12.02 -0.86 19.10
C GLN A 249 -13.07 -1.30 20.13
N SER A 250 -14.17 -0.56 20.26
CA SER A 250 -15.18 -0.71 21.32
C SER A 250 -16.15 -1.91 21.17
N GLY A 251 -15.74 -2.94 20.42
CA GLY A 251 -16.53 -4.17 20.19
C GLY A 251 -16.76 -5.03 21.44
N ARG A 252 -17.33 -6.21 21.24
CA ARG A 252 -17.62 -7.19 22.30
C ARG A 252 -16.32 -7.54 23.03
N LYS A 253 -16.20 -7.11 24.29
CA LYS A 253 -15.01 -7.40 25.11
C LYS A 253 -15.02 -8.87 25.52
N LEU A 254 -14.34 -9.72 24.76
CA LEU A 254 -14.00 -11.05 25.22
C LEU A 254 -12.92 -10.99 26.32
N PRO A 255 -12.84 -12.01 27.20
CA PRO A 255 -12.05 -11.98 28.42
C PRO A 255 -10.54 -12.17 28.22
N LEU A 256 -9.99 -11.79 27.06
CA LEU A 256 -8.55 -11.80 26.79
C LEU A 256 -7.80 -10.66 27.51
N ARG A 257 -8.33 -10.22 28.66
CA ARG A 257 -7.69 -9.20 29.49
C ARG A 257 -6.59 -9.86 30.30
N SER A 258 -5.36 -9.53 29.98
CA SER A 258 -4.21 -9.85 30.82
C SER A 258 -3.40 -8.59 31.08
N SER A 259 -2.81 -8.55 32.26
CA SER A 259 -1.92 -7.50 32.72
C SER A 259 -0.47 -7.94 32.65
N ARG A 260 0.45 -6.99 32.81
CA ARG A 260 1.88 -7.29 32.95
C ARG A 260 2.15 -8.23 34.12
N ALA A 261 1.40 -8.11 35.22
CA ALA A 261 1.57 -9.01 36.36
C ALA A 261 1.21 -10.46 36.00
N ASP A 262 0.19 -10.66 35.17
CA ASP A 262 -0.21 -12.01 34.71
C ASP A 262 0.87 -12.62 33.82
N ILE A 263 1.45 -11.82 32.91
CA ILE A 263 2.55 -12.25 32.04
C ILE A 263 3.80 -12.61 32.85
N LEU A 264 4.17 -11.77 33.82
CA LEU A 264 5.32 -12.01 34.69
C LEU A 264 5.11 -13.25 35.56
N SER A 265 3.90 -13.44 36.10
CA SER A 265 3.53 -14.63 36.85
C SER A 265 3.62 -15.90 35.98
N ALA A 266 3.16 -15.82 34.73
CA ALA A 266 3.28 -16.93 33.79
C ALA A 266 4.74 -17.27 33.44
N LEU A 267 5.61 -16.26 33.29
CA LEU A 267 7.06 -16.44 33.10
C LEU A 267 7.73 -17.06 34.34
N GLU A 268 7.42 -16.57 35.54
CA GLU A 268 8.01 -17.04 36.81
C GLU A 268 7.63 -18.49 37.10
N ASN A 269 6.36 -18.85 36.85
CA ASN A 269 5.84 -20.19 37.09
C ASN A 269 6.12 -21.18 35.94
N ASN A 270 6.79 -20.74 34.87
CA ASN A 270 7.00 -21.51 33.65
C ASN A 270 5.69 -22.14 33.13
N ASP A 271 4.63 -21.33 33.09
CA ASP A 271 3.31 -21.71 32.62
C ASP A 271 3.40 -22.26 31.18
N ASN A 272 2.45 -23.10 30.79
CA ASN A 272 2.28 -23.62 29.44
C ASN A 272 2.22 -22.50 28.38
N ALA A 273 1.92 -21.27 28.78
CA ALA A 273 1.99 -20.09 27.92
C ALA A 273 3.38 -19.78 27.34
N PHE A 274 4.44 -20.28 27.99
CA PHE A 274 5.83 -20.02 27.64
C PHE A 274 6.65 -21.31 27.44
N GLN A 275 5.97 -22.43 27.19
CA GLN A 275 6.61 -23.70 26.87
C GLN A 275 6.74 -23.87 25.36
N PHE A 276 7.95 -23.64 24.84
CA PHE A 276 8.26 -23.78 23.43
C PHE A 276 9.33 -24.86 23.24
N ASP A 277 9.15 -25.74 22.23
CA ASP A 277 10.13 -26.80 21.99
C ASP A 277 11.50 -26.22 21.64
N GLY A 278 12.56 -26.85 22.17
CA GLY A 278 13.94 -26.41 21.95
C GLY A 278 14.34 -25.09 22.61
N VAL A 279 13.45 -24.44 23.37
CA VAL A 279 13.73 -23.19 24.10
C VAL A 279 13.61 -23.42 25.61
N THR A 280 14.49 -22.79 26.38
CA THR A 280 14.42 -22.74 27.84
C THR A 280 14.40 -21.30 28.30
N LEU A 281 13.44 -20.98 29.17
CA LEU A 281 13.26 -19.68 29.77
C LEU A 281 13.54 -19.79 31.27
N GLN A 282 14.41 -18.93 31.79
CA GLN A 282 14.71 -18.86 33.21
C GLN A 282 14.58 -17.42 33.69
N MET A 283 13.61 -17.17 34.56
CA MET A 283 13.38 -15.84 35.13
C MET A 283 14.22 -15.63 36.38
N ASP A 284 14.95 -14.51 36.43
CA ASP A 284 15.49 -13.91 37.64
C ASP A 284 14.54 -12.80 38.09
N ALA A 285 13.54 -13.17 38.90
CA ALA A 285 12.52 -12.25 39.40
C ALA A 285 13.09 -11.11 40.26
N LYS A 286 14.28 -11.30 40.86
CA LYS A 286 14.91 -10.27 41.69
C LYS A 286 15.45 -9.13 40.83
N ASN A 287 16.07 -9.46 39.70
CA ASN A 287 16.65 -8.49 38.78
C ASN A 287 15.73 -8.16 37.60
N MET A 288 14.54 -8.78 37.53
CA MET A 288 13.59 -8.67 36.42
C MET A 288 14.24 -9.01 35.07
N GLN A 289 15.08 -10.05 35.05
CA GLN A 289 15.74 -10.53 33.85
C GLN A 289 15.16 -11.87 33.43
N LEU A 290 14.99 -12.05 32.11
CA LEU A 290 14.66 -13.36 31.53
C LEU A 290 15.86 -13.87 30.74
N PHE A 291 16.36 -15.03 31.13
CA PHE A 291 17.43 -15.73 30.44
C PHE A 291 16.82 -16.72 29.45
N VAL A 292 17.13 -16.52 28.17
CA VAL A 292 16.64 -17.32 27.05
C VAL A 292 17.78 -18.16 26.53
N SER A 293 17.58 -19.48 26.48
CA SER A 293 18.49 -20.42 25.83
C SER A 293 17.73 -21.18 24.74
N ALA A 294 18.32 -21.37 23.57
CA ALA A 294 17.74 -22.20 22.52
C ALA A 294 18.72 -23.30 22.13
N ARG A 295 18.21 -24.48 21.75
CA ARG A 295 19.01 -25.65 21.34
C ARG A 295 19.76 -25.45 20.00
N SER A 296 19.70 -24.25 19.43
CA SER A 296 20.34 -23.90 18.17
C SER A 296 21.87 -23.76 18.32
N THR A 297 22.61 -24.15 17.27
CA THR A 297 24.06 -23.97 17.17
C THR A 297 24.51 -22.51 17.25
N PHE A 298 23.59 -21.57 17.00
CA PHE A 298 23.87 -20.13 16.99
C PHE A 298 23.84 -19.48 18.38
N LEU A 299 23.21 -20.11 19.37
CA LEU A 299 23.12 -19.60 20.74
C LEU A 299 23.87 -20.54 21.69
N GLN A 300 25.15 -20.25 21.92
CA GLN A 300 26.00 -21.06 22.81
C GLN A 300 25.75 -20.78 24.29
N ASN A 301 25.18 -19.62 24.62
CA ASN A 301 24.94 -19.16 25.99
C ASN A 301 23.51 -18.63 26.15
N SER A 302 23.02 -18.63 27.39
CA SER A 302 21.78 -17.96 27.76
C SER A 302 21.90 -16.44 27.52
N VAL A 303 20.90 -15.86 26.86
CA VAL A 303 20.82 -14.43 26.58
C VAL A 303 19.84 -13.78 27.54
N ALA A 304 20.26 -12.69 28.20
CA ALA A 304 19.42 -11.95 29.13
C ALA A 304 18.59 -10.87 28.41
N PHE A 305 17.31 -10.79 28.76
CA PHE A 305 16.37 -9.72 28.42
C PHE A 305 15.99 -8.98 29.70
N ASP A 306 15.97 -7.65 29.66
CA ASP A 306 15.54 -6.81 30.79
C ASP A 306 14.04 -6.56 30.70
N LEU A 307 13.26 -7.26 31.52
CA LEU A 307 11.80 -7.15 31.48
C LEU A 307 11.30 -5.78 31.94
N ASN A 308 12.12 -4.94 32.60
CA ASN A 308 11.76 -3.55 32.89
C ASN A 308 11.80 -2.66 31.64
N SER A 309 12.57 -3.04 30.63
CA SER A 309 12.57 -2.35 29.34
C SER A 309 11.31 -2.69 28.56
N GLU A 310 10.61 -1.68 28.07
CA GLU A 310 9.41 -1.89 27.27
C GLU A 310 9.74 -2.64 25.96
N GLU A 311 10.86 -2.29 25.34
CA GLU A 311 11.35 -2.88 24.08
C GLU A 311 11.60 -4.38 24.19
N ASP A 312 12.13 -4.83 25.34
CA ASP A 312 12.37 -6.25 25.62
C ASP A 312 11.08 -6.96 26.03
N PHE A 313 10.22 -6.28 26.78
CA PHE A 313 8.97 -6.87 27.27
C PHE A 313 7.95 -7.12 26.15
N ARG A 314 7.91 -6.26 25.12
CA ARG A 314 6.95 -6.32 24.01
C ARG A 314 6.90 -7.67 23.30
N ILE A 315 8.03 -8.31 23.04
CA ILE A 315 8.02 -9.64 22.39
C ILE A 315 7.28 -10.65 23.27
N PHE A 316 7.50 -10.66 24.58
CA PHE A 316 6.82 -11.60 25.50
C PHE A 316 5.33 -11.33 25.62
N VAL A 317 4.90 -10.07 25.45
CA VAL A 317 3.47 -9.73 25.34
C VAL A 317 2.85 -10.43 24.12
N GLU A 318 3.48 -10.33 22.96
CA GLU A 318 2.98 -10.95 21.72
C GLU A 318 3.00 -12.48 21.80
N LEU A 319 4.07 -13.07 22.36
CA LEU A 319 4.15 -14.53 22.58
C LEU A 319 3.09 -15.03 23.56
N PHE A 320 2.85 -14.28 24.65
CA PHE A 320 1.81 -14.61 25.61
C PHE A 320 0.42 -14.57 24.97
N PHE A 321 0.18 -13.58 24.08
CA PHE A 321 -1.09 -13.49 23.35
C PHE A 321 -1.34 -14.72 22.48
N LEU A 322 -0.34 -15.21 21.72
CA LEU A 322 -0.48 -16.45 20.93
C LEU A 322 -1.00 -17.62 21.77
N SER A 323 -0.39 -17.82 22.94
CA SER A 323 -0.84 -18.89 23.83
C SER A 323 -2.21 -18.62 24.42
N MET A 324 -2.49 -17.38 24.82
CA MET A 324 -3.78 -17.01 25.40
C MET A 324 -4.91 -17.24 24.38
N THR A 325 -4.71 -16.87 23.11
CA THR A 325 -5.67 -17.10 22.01
C THR A 325 -5.94 -18.58 21.83
N THR A 326 -4.92 -19.42 21.64
CA THR A 326 -5.12 -20.87 21.44
C THR A 326 -5.79 -21.56 22.62
N ASN A 327 -5.40 -21.19 23.85
CA ASN A 327 -6.03 -21.72 25.06
C ASN A 327 -7.50 -21.30 25.15
N SER A 328 -7.81 -20.05 24.77
CA SER A 328 -9.18 -19.53 24.82
C SER A 328 -10.08 -20.14 23.73
N LEU A 329 -9.55 -20.41 22.53
CA LEU A 329 -10.28 -21.10 21.45
C LEU A 329 -10.75 -22.51 21.85
N SER A 330 -10.06 -23.14 22.80
CA SER A 330 -10.44 -24.46 23.33
C SER A 330 -11.53 -24.38 24.41
N GLN A 331 -11.97 -23.19 24.79
CA GLN A 331 -12.87 -22.94 25.93
C GLN A 331 -14.11 -22.14 25.50
N GLU A 332 -15.22 -22.37 26.20
CA GLU A 332 -16.44 -21.58 26.00
C GLU A 332 -16.22 -20.11 26.41
N PRO A 333 -16.74 -19.12 25.67
CA PRO A 333 -17.64 -19.26 24.52
C PRO A 333 -16.92 -19.37 23.16
N LEU A 334 -15.58 -19.31 23.11
CA LEU A 334 -14.87 -19.27 21.82
C LEU A 334 -14.84 -20.62 21.10
N ALA A 335 -14.95 -21.71 21.84
CA ALA A 335 -15.07 -23.04 21.27
C ALA A 335 -16.28 -23.19 20.33
N THR A 336 -17.33 -22.36 20.45
CA THR A 336 -18.47 -22.43 19.52
C THR A 336 -18.12 -22.01 18.11
N PHE A 337 -17.20 -21.04 17.95
CA PHE A 337 -16.75 -20.59 16.63
C PHE A 337 -15.89 -21.66 15.95
N VAL A 338 -14.93 -22.22 16.69
CA VAL A 338 -14.07 -23.32 16.18
C VAL A 338 -14.88 -24.51 15.66
N ASN A 339 -16.04 -24.77 16.26
CA ASN A 339 -16.90 -25.90 15.93
C ASN A 339 -18.04 -25.55 14.96
N ASP A 340 -18.14 -24.31 14.48
CA ASP A 340 -19.10 -23.93 13.47
C ASP A 340 -18.55 -24.16 12.04
N ASP A 341 -19.39 -23.89 11.04
CA ASP A 341 -19.02 -24.02 9.62
C ASP A 341 -18.61 -22.66 9.01
N HIS A 342 -18.38 -21.64 9.84
CA HIS A 342 -18.01 -20.31 9.40
C HIS A 342 -16.49 -20.14 9.31
N PRO A 343 -16.03 -19.36 8.31
CA PRO A 343 -14.61 -19.16 8.07
C PRO A 343 -13.95 -18.19 9.06
N ASP A 344 -13.17 -18.68 10.02
CA ASP A 344 -12.47 -17.85 11.02
C ASP A 344 -11.15 -17.25 10.50
N SER A 345 -10.72 -16.12 11.06
CA SER A 345 -9.47 -15.47 10.66
C SER A 345 -8.69 -14.89 11.84
N PHE A 346 -7.38 -15.10 11.82
CA PHE A 346 -6.43 -14.70 12.85
C PHE A 346 -5.31 -13.89 12.21
N ALA A 347 -5.19 -12.61 12.58
CA ALA A 347 -4.24 -11.66 12.02
C ALA A 347 -3.28 -11.19 13.12
N LEU A 348 -2.08 -11.75 13.15
CA LEU A 348 -1.12 -11.59 14.25
C LEU A 348 0.10 -10.84 13.73
N ALA A 349 0.35 -9.64 14.22
CA ALA A 349 1.46 -8.82 13.75
C ALA A 349 2.46 -8.56 14.89
N PHE A 350 3.72 -8.92 14.66
CA PHE A 350 4.82 -8.86 15.62
C PHE A 350 5.69 -7.63 15.37
N ASP A 351 5.54 -6.61 16.22
CA ASP A 351 6.42 -5.41 16.27
C ASP A 351 7.54 -5.60 17.31
N GLY A 352 7.41 -6.54 18.25
CA GLY A 352 8.42 -6.80 19.28
C GLY A 352 9.80 -7.18 18.73
N ILE A 353 9.88 -7.79 17.55
CA ILE A 353 11.16 -8.06 16.88
C ILE A 353 11.84 -6.76 16.42
N SER A 354 11.06 -5.81 15.90
CA SER A 354 11.53 -4.49 15.47
C SER A 354 12.11 -3.67 16.63
N THR A 355 11.47 -3.73 17.81
CA THR A 355 11.96 -3.04 19.02
C THR A 355 13.28 -3.64 19.52
N ILE A 356 13.40 -4.97 19.53
CA ILE A 356 14.67 -5.67 19.87
C ILE A 356 15.77 -5.32 18.87
N ARG A 357 15.48 -5.35 17.57
CA ARG A 357 16.44 -4.99 16.51
C ARG A 357 16.92 -3.54 16.67
N THR A 358 16.01 -2.62 16.95
CA THR A 358 16.33 -1.20 17.13
C THR A 358 17.22 -0.97 18.35
N LYS A 359 16.94 -1.65 19.46
CA LYS A 359 17.70 -1.51 20.71
C LYS A 359 19.08 -2.17 20.67
N TYR A 360 19.17 -3.40 20.17
CA TYR A 360 20.40 -4.22 20.26
C TYR A 360 21.13 -4.41 18.94
N GLY A 361 20.48 -4.17 17.80
CA GLY A 361 21.01 -4.41 16.47
C GLY A 361 20.77 -5.85 15.95
N VAL A 362 20.74 -6.00 14.63
CA VAL A 362 20.43 -7.24 13.90
C VAL A 362 21.43 -8.39 14.16
N ASN A 363 22.65 -8.07 14.57
CA ASN A 363 23.70 -9.08 14.84
C ASN A 363 23.83 -9.40 16.34
N SER A 364 22.92 -8.92 17.18
CA SER A 364 22.98 -9.16 18.62
C SER A 364 22.50 -10.57 18.99
N PRO A 365 23.00 -11.15 20.10
CA PRO A 365 22.45 -12.36 20.68
C PRO A 365 20.95 -12.23 21.03
N GLN A 366 20.51 -11.04 21.46
CA GLN A 366 19.12 -10.74 21.79
C GLN A 366 18.21 -10.86 20.57
N PHE A 367 18.60 -10.24 19.45
CA PHE A 367 17.84 -10.36 18.21
C PHE A 367 17.78 -11.81 17.72
N THR A 368 18.90 -12.53 17.77
CA THR A 368 18.95 -13.95 17.44
C THR A 368 18.02 -14.78 18.33
N ALA A 369 18.08 -14.59 19.65
CA ALA A 369 17.22 -15.29 20.61
C ALA A 369 15.74 -14.95 20.43
N ALA A 370 15.41 -13.70 20.13
CA ALA A 370 14.05 -13.26 19.84
C ALA A 370 13.48 -13.94 18.59
N LEU A 371 14.28 -14.10 17.52
CA LEU A 371 13.86 -14.83 16.32
C LEU A 371 13.58 -16.31 16.60
N TYR A 372 14.44 -17.00 17.37
CA TYR A 372 14.21 -18.40 17.75
C TYR A 372 13.00 -18.57 18.68
N LEU A 373 12.78 -17.61 19.58
CA LEU A 373 11.59 -17.58 20.43
C LEU A 373 10.32 -17.47 19.58
N LEU A 374 10.29 -16.52 18.65
CA LEU A 374 9.17 -16.31 17.75
C LEU A 374 8.90 -17.55 16.90
N ASP A 375 9.95 -18.12 16.29
CA ASP A 375 9.88 -19.33 15.48
C ASP A 375 9.26 -20.51 16.23
N SER A 376 9.71 -20.75 17.46
CA SER A 376 9.21 -21.85 18.30
C SER A 376 7.78 -21.59 18.79
N ALA A 377 7.46 -20.36 19.16
CA ALA A 377 6.13 -19.97 19.62
C ALA A 377 5.09 -20.01 18.50
N VAL A 378 5.43 -19.49 17.31
CA VAL A 378 4.56 -19.56 16.13
C VAL A 378 4.38 -21.00 15.68
N SER A 379 5.44 -21.82 15.68
CA SER A 379 5.30 -23.25 15.34
C SER A 379 4.33 -23.96 16.27
N SER A 380 4.47 -23.77 17.60
CA SER A 380 3.55 -24.31 18.61
C SER A 380 2.12 -23.79 18.44
N PHE A 381 1.95 -22.50 18.13
CA PHE A 381 0.64 -21.91 17.83
C PHE A 381 -0.01 -22.59 16.62
N LEU A 382 0.71 -22.72 15.51
CA LEU A 382 0.20 -23.31 14.27
C LEU A 382 -0.17 -24.78 14.45
N GLU A 383 0.65 -25.57 15.16
CA GLU A 383 0.31 -26.96 15.49
C GLU A 383 -1.01 -27.06 16.27
N LYS A 384 -1.22 -26.17 17.26
CA LYS A 384 -2.49 -26.12 18.02
C LYS A 384 -3.66 -25.71 17.12
N MET A 385 -3.47 -24.73 16.23
CA MET A 385 -4.50 -24.31 15.28
C MET A 385 -4.88 -25.44 14.32
N GLU A 386 -3.90 -26.17 13.79
CA GLU A 386 -4.14 -27.35 12.95
C GLU A 386 -4.96 -28.43 13.67
N VAL A 387 -4.71 -28.66 14.97
CA VAL A 387 -5.51 -29.59 15.78
C VAL A 387 -6.94 -29.07 15.97
N LEU A 388 -7.10 -27.79 16.36
CA LEU A 388 -8.40 -27.17 16.61
C LEU A 388 -9.31 -27.19 15.38
N TYR A 389 -8.76 -26.86 14.21
CA TYR A 389 -9.52 -26.79 12.95
C TYR A 389 -9.32 -28.03 12.07
N MET A 390 -8.99 -29.19 12.65
CA MET A 390 -8.91 -30.48 11.94
C MET A 390 -8.08 -30.46 10.65
N LYS A 391 -6.94 -29.76 10.66
CA LYS A 391 -6.02 -29.54 9.52
C LYS A 391 -6.63 -28.78 8.35
N LYS A 392 -7.68 -28.00 8.59
CA LYS A 392 -8.29 -27.08 7.63
C LYS A 392 -7.91 -25.62 7.94
N VAL A 393 -6.66 -25.40 8.36
CA VAL A 393 -6.08 -24.08 8.51
C VAL A 393 -5.28 -23.76 7.26
N THR A 394 -5.32 -22.50 6.82
CA THR A 394 -4.35 -21.97 5.87
C THR A 394 -3.49 -20.93 6.57
N THR A 395 -2.18 -21.07 6.47
CA THR A 395 -1.23 -20.17 7.14
C THR A 395 -0.44 -19.35 6.13
N GLN A 396 -0.30 -18.06 6.41
CA GLN A 396 0.63 -17.16 5.74
C GLN A 396 1.51 -16.48 6.79
N VAL A 397 2.83 -16.62 6.67
CA VAL A 397 3.78 -15.86 7.49
C VAL A 397 4.52 -14.91 6.57
N ILE A 398 4.37 -13.62 6.79
CA ILE A 398 4.98 -12.57 5.99
C ILE A 398 6.02 -11.85 6.83
N PHE A 399 7.26 -11.88 6.34
CA PHE A 399 8.36 -11.08 6.87
C PHE A 399 8.42 -9.78 6.06
N VAL A 400 8.12 -8.67 6.75
CA VAL A 400 8.10 -7.34 6.16
C VAL A 400 9.44 -6.67 6.49
N PRO A 401 10.24 -6.32 5.47
CA PRO A 401 11.56 -5.76 5.68
C PRO A 401 11.45 -4.39 6.35
N ARG A 402 12.52 -3.95 7.02
CA ARG A 402 12.65 -2.53 7.37
C ARG A 402 12.59 -1.72 6.10
N LYS A 403 11.67 -0.78 6.04
CA LYS A 403 11.68 0.26 5.03
C LYS A 403 11.73 1.60 5.73
N GLY A 404 12.41 2.52 5.07
CA GLY A 404 13.20 3.55 5.70
C GLY A 404 14.55 3.48 5.00
N VAL A 405 14.64 4.17 3.88
CA VAL A 405 15.91 4.36 3.18
C VAL A 405 16.89 4.87 4.23
N VAL A 406 17.96 4.11 4.49
CA VAL A 406 19.00 4.56 5.40
C VAL A 406 19.81 5.61 4.65
N TYR A 407 19.39 6.86 4.80
CA TYR A 407 20.14 7.99 4.30
C TYR A 407 21.40 8.13 5.14
N SER A 408 22.55 8.29 4.47
CA SER A 408 23.79 8.62 5.16
C SER A 408 23.64 9.93 5.92
N ASP A 409 24.34 10.09 7.05
CA ASP A 409 24.33 11.33 7.83
C ASP A 409 24.65 12.55 6.96
N ALA A 410 25.52 12.42 5.96
CA ALA A 410 25.84 13.47 5.00
C ALA A 410 24.63 13.91 4.15
N ILE A 411 23.79 12.97 3.71
CA ILE A 411 22.54 13.31 3.01
C ILE A 411 21.59 14.00 3.97
N LEU A 412 21.45 13.49 5.20
CA LEU A 412 20.56 14.08 6.20
C LEU A 412 20.97 15.50 6.58
N GLU A 413 22.26 15.77 6.75
CA GLU A 413 22.79 17.11 7.02
C GLU A 413 22.54 18.06 5.85
N GLN A 414 22.79 17.63 4.61
CA GLN A 414 22.57 18.48 3.43
C GLN A 414 21.08 18.74 3.15
N VAL A 415 20.21 17.75 3.36
CA VAL A 415 18.76 17.97 3.26
C VAL A 415 18.32 18.99 4.32
N ASP A 416 18.84 18.91 5.54
CA ASP A 416 18.52 19.86 6.63
C ASP A 416 19.01 21.29 6.32
N GLU A 417 20.13 21.45 5.62
CA GLU A 417 20.64 22.76 5.19
C GLU A 417 19.78 23.40 4.09
N VAL A 418 19.19 22.58 3.21
CA VAL A 418 18.49 23.03 1.99
C VAL A 418 17.00 23.18 2.23
N VAL A 419 16.39 22.27 3.00
CA VAL A 419 14.96 22.31 3.33
C VAL A 419 14.75 23.35 4.43
N PRO A 420 13.94 24.40 4.20
CA PRO A 420 13.65 25.38 5.24
C PRO A 420 13.10 24.65 6.47
N SER A 421 13.52 25.11 7.65
CA SER A 421 13.45 24.41 8.94
C SER A 421 12.03 24.08 9.43
N VAL A 422 11.28 23.26 8.68
CA VAL A 422 10.08 22.58 9.12
C VAL A 422 10.57 21.40 9.95
N GLY A 423 10.66 21.61 11.27
CA GLY A 423 11.32 20.70 12.19
C GLY A 423 10.88 19.24 12.02
N GLY A 424 11.85 18.32 12.04
CA GLY A 424 11.57 16.87 12.14
C GLY A 424 11.45 16.10 10.83
N PHE A 425 11.87 16.65 9.67
CA PHE A 425 11.79 15.93 8.39
C PHE A 425 12.42 14.51 8.42
N LYS A 426 13.47 14.31 9.23
CA LYS A 426 14.14 13.01 9.39
C LYS A 426 13.18 11.88 9.80
N ASN A 427 12.11 12.21 10.52
CA ASN A 427 11.12 11.23 10.97
C ASN A 427 10.15 10.79 9.88
N TYR A 428 10.07 11.54 8.77
CA TYR A 428 9.08 11.32 7.72
C TYR A 428 9.69 10.96 6.36
N LEU A 429 11.01 10.80 6.29
CA LEU A 429 11.67 10.35 5.07
C LEU A 429 11.13 8.98 4.59
N PRO A 430 11.04 8.72 3.27
CA PRO A 430 11.47 9.55 2.14
C PRO A 430 10.69 10.84 1.83
N GLU A 431 9.60 11.14 2.55
CA GLU A 431 8.79 12.34 2.31
C GLU A 431 9.34 13.59 3.00
N ILE A 432 9.22 14.72 2.31
CA ILE A 432 9.54 16.07 2.81
C ILE A 432 8.27 16.92 2.69
N TYR A 433 7.89 17.51 3.81
CA TYR A 433 6.72 18.37 3.95
C TYR A 433 7.18 19.82 3.99
N LEU A 434 6.83 20.59 2.97
CA LEU A 434 7.33 21.96 2.77
C LEU A 434 6.46 23.03 3.45
N GLY A 435 5.39 22.62 4.12
CA GLY A 435 4.44 23.52 4.76
C GLY A 435 3.79 24.49 3.76
N ASN A 436 3.15 25.54 4.29
CA ASN A 436 2.48 26.53 3.43
C ASN A 436 3.37 27.73 3.03
N GLU A 437 4.65 27.71 3.41
CA GLU A 437 5.53 28.89 3.41
C GLU A 437 6.18 29.17 2.05
N LEU A 438 6.43 28.13 1.25
CA LEU A 438 7.05 28.26 -0.05
C LEU A 438 6.00 28.48 -1.15
N SER A 439 6.31 29.37 -2.09
CA SER A 439 5.64 29.45 -3.39
C SER A 439 6.05 28.27 -4.27
N SER A 440 5.23 27.91 -5.26
CA SER A 440 5.56 26.81 -6.18
C SER A 440 6.86 27.03 -6.95
N SER A 441 7.25 28.28 -7.23
CA SER A 441 8.55 28.58 -7.85
C SER A 441 9.73 28.26 -6.93
N GLU A 442 9.57 28.48 -5.62
CA GLU A 442 10.57 28.16 -4.60
C GLU A 442 10.64 26.66 -4.35
N GLU A 443 9.50 25.96 -4.31
CA GLU A 443 9.46 24.49 -4.20
C GLU A 443 10.22 23.82 -5.35
N VAL A 444 10.06 24.32 -6.59
CA VAL A 444 10.76 23.75 -7.74
C VAL A 444 12.25 24.06 -7.70
N THR A 445 12.62 25.27 -7.27
CA THR A 445 14.03 25.63 -7.06
C THR A 445 14.67 24.72 -6.02
N LEU A 446 13.97 24.48 -4.91
CA LEU A 446 14.37 23.57 -3.86
C LEU A 446 14.58 22.15 -4.39
N VAL A 447 13.63 21.62 -5.17
CA VAL A 447 13.75 20.27 -5.77
C VAL A 447 14.93 20.18 -6.73
N SER A 448 15.21 21.24 -7.49
CA SER A 448 16.39 21.29 -8.35
C SER A 448 17.69 21.25 -7.53
N GLN A 449 17.75 21.98 -6.42
CA GLN A 449 18.90 21.98 -5.50
C GLN A 449 19.07 20.61 -4.83
N LEU A 450 17.96 20.00 -4.38
CA LEU A 450 17.95 18.64 -3.84
C LEU A 450 18.52 17.63 -4.85
N ASN A 451 18.07 17.70 -6.09
CA ASN A 451 18.52 16.79 -7.15
C ASN A 451 19.99 16.94 -7.50
N GLU A 452 20.53 18.16 -7.49
CA GLU A 452 21.95 18.41 -7.79
C GLU A 452 22.88 17.63 -6.85
N PHE A 453 22.58 17.58 -5.55
CA PHE A 453 23.39 16.81 -4.60
C PHE A 453 22.97 15.34 -4.50
N LEU A 454 21.67 15.03 -4.46
CA LEU A 454 21.16 13.66 -4.28
C LEU A 454 21.64 12.72 -5.38
N GLN A 455 21.84 13.24 -6.60
CA GLN A 455 22.32 12.46 -7.72
C GLN A 455 23.71 11.83 -7.45
N SER A 456 24.58 12.50 -6.70
CA SER A 456 25.91 11.97 -6.33
C SER A 456 25.82 10.76 -5.40
N TYR A 457 24.70 10.60 -4.70
CA TYR A 457 24.40 9.50 -3.80
C TYR A 457 23.47 8.45 -4.42
N GLY A 458 23.08 8.61 -5.69
CA GLY A 458 22.16 7.70 -6.36
C GLY A 458 20.69 7.88 -5.96
N TYR A 459 20.30 9.09 -5.52
CA TYR A 459 18.92 9.45 -5.18
C TYR A 459 18.39 10.58 -6.07
N GLU A 460 17.07 10.71 -6.10
CA GLU A 460 16.34 11.75 -6.81
C GLU A 460 15.13 12.22 -5.98
N ALA A 461 14.91 13.53 -5.95
CA ALA A 461 13.75 14.19 -5.38
C ALA A 461 12.66 14.37 -6.44
N PHE A 462 11.46 13.87 -6.14
CA PHE A 462 10.26 13.99 -6.98
C PHE A 462 9.29 14.96 -6.33
N TRP A 463 8.90 15.99 -7.08
CA TRP A 463 7.97 17.00 -6.62
C TRP A 463 6.53 16.65 -7.00
N PHE A 464 5.62 16.71 -6.03
CA PHE A 464 4.19 16.49 -6.22
C PHE A 464 3.35 17.78 -6.13
N GLY A 465 3.94 18.89 -5.67
CA GLY A 465 3.32 20.22 -5.64
C GLY A 465 2.02 20.36 -4.85
N ARG A 466 1.45 21.56 -4.83
CA ARG A 466 0.03 21.77 -4.46
C ARG A 466 -0.83 21.64 -5.71
N GLN A 467 -1.89 20.82 -5.67
CA GLN A 467 -2.72 20.50 -6.84
C GLN A 467 -3.53 21.67 -7.41
N ASP A 468 -3.59 22.80 -6.72
CA ASP A 468 -4.09 24.07 -7.27
C ASP A 468 -3.34 24.46 -8.56
N LEU A 469 -2.15 23.86 -8.77
CA LEU A 469 -1.29 24.06 -9.91
C LEU A 469 -1.05 22.73 -10.60
N HIS A 470 -1.79 22.48 -11.67
CA HIS A 470 -1.45 21.38 -12.56
C HIS A 470 -0.08 21.66 -13.18
N ALA A 471 0.74 20.63 -13.42
CA ALA A 471 2.03 20.80 -14.08
C ALA A 471 1.95 21.52 -15.45
N GLN A 472 0.77 21.54 -16.08
CA GLN A 472 0.46 22.31 -17.29
C GLN A 472 0.39 23.84 -17.09
N ASP A 473 0.28 24.29 -15.83
CA ASP A 473 0.16 25.70 -15.43
C ASP A 473 1.52 26.29 -15.03
N MET A 474 2.58 25.48 -15.01
CA MET A 474 3.94 25.95 -14.86
C MET A 474 4.72 25.86 -16.16
N PHE A 475 5.62 26.80 -16.37
CA PHE A 475 6.53 26.76 -17.51
C PHE A 475 7.92 27.25 -17.12
N LEU A 476 8.94 26.69 -17.76
CA LEU A 476 10.33 27.10 -17.57
C LEU A 476 10.57 28.40 -18.37
N SER A 477 11.09 29.44 -17.71
CA SER A 477 11.56 30.66 -18.37
C SER A 477 12.89 31.10 -17.74
N GLY A 478 13.98 30.95 -18.50
CA GLY A 478 15.34 30.98 -17.95
C GLY A 478 15.62 29.72 -17.13
N ASP A 479 16.40 29.86 -16.06
CA ASP A 479 16.75 28.77 -15.12
C ASP A 479 15.73 28.63 -13.97
N LYS A 480 14.52 29.18 -14.13
CA LYS A 480 13.46 29.17 -13.12
C LYS A 480 12.11 28.80 -13.72
N TYR A 481 11.27 28.14 -12.92
CA TYR A 481 9.88 27.84 -13.27
C TYR A 481 8.98 28.99 -12.83
N HIS A 482 8.02 29.33 -13.69
CA HIS A 482 7.06 30.42 -13.48
C HIS A 482 5.63 29.90 -13.56
N LEU A 483 4.73 30.46 -12.75
CA LEU A 483 3.30 30.27 -12.91
C LEU A 483 2.80 31.02 -14.15
N ARG A 484 1.91 30.39 -14.91
CA ARG A 484 1.25 31.03 -16.06
C ARG A 484 0.42 32.26 -15.69
N SER A 485 -0.07 32.33 -14.46
CA SER A 485 -0.84 33.47 -13.94
C SER A 485 0.02 34.66 -13.49
N GLU A 486 1.30 34.43 -13.15
CA GLU A 486 2.23 35.49 -12.72
C GLU A 486 2.75 36.33 -13.89
N VAL A 487 2.73 35.77 -15.10
CA VAL A 487 3.05 36.51 -16.32
C VAL A 487 1.77 37.10 -16.87
N GLY A 488 1.50 38.35 -16.47
CA GLY A 488 0.29 39.09 -16.81
C GLY A 488 -0.10 38.98 -18.29
N SER A 489 -1.40 38.87 -18.55
CA SER A 489 -2.06 38.64 -19.84
C SER A 489 -1.79 39.68 -20.95
N ALA A 490 -0.89 40.63 -20.74
CA ALA A 490 -0.66 41.78 -21.62
C ALA A 490 0.25 41.50 -22.83
N GLU A 491 0.92 40.34 -22.94
CA GLU A 491 1.84 40.08 -24.06
C GLU A 491 1.36 39.12 -25.15
N TYR A 492 0.09 38.72 -25.17
CA TYR A 492 -0.46 37.88 -26.25
C TYR A 492 -1.36 38.67 -27.22
N SER A 493 -0.78 39.63 -27.95
CA SER A 493 -1.36 40.08 -29.22
C SER A 493 -0.87 39.20 -30.38
N TYR A 494 -1.85 38.59 -31.06
CA TYR A 494 -1.67 37.87 -32.33
C TYR A 494 -1.44 38.88 -33.45
N ALA A 495 -0.37 38.69 -34.23
CA ALA A 495 -0.22 39.31 -35.53
C ALA A 495 0.15 38.22 -36.55
N THR A 496 -0.78 37.96 -37.46
CA THR A 496 -0.61 37.13 -38.66
C THR A 496 0.30 37.84 -39.67
N ARG A 497 1.39 37.19 -40.10
CA ARG A 497 1.96 37.36 -41.46
C ARG A 497 2.53 36.05 -41.99
N PRO A 498 2.37 35.76 -43.30
CA PRO A 498 2.81 34.53 -43.94
C PRO A 498 4.22 34.64 -44.51
N GLY A 499 4.92 33.50 -44.54
CA GLY A 499 6.11 33.30 -45.37
C GLY A 499 7.41 33.13 -44.59
N GLU A 500 7.63 31.93 -44.07
CA GLU A 500 8.97 31.31 -44.01
C GLU A 500 8.81 29.80 -43.77
N VAL A 501 9.25 29.01 -44.74
CA VAL A 501 9.31 27.56 -44.63
C VAL A 501 10.55 27.22 -43.82
N THR A 502 10.36 26.72 -42.60
CA THR A 502 11.42 26.04 -41.84
C THR A 502 11.05 24.57 -41.72
N GLU A 503 11.95 23.70 -42.17
CA GLU A 503 11.80 22.24 -42.06
C GLU A 503 11.75 21.84 -40.58
N PHE A 504 10.56 21.47 -40.14
CA PHE A 504 10.30 20.86 -38.84
C PHE A 504 10.64 19.37 -38.93
N LYS A 505 11.69 18.92 -38.24
CA LYS A 505 11.93 17.48 -38.01
C LYS A 505 11.11 17.01 -36.82
N TRP A 506 9.95 16.42 -37.10
CA TRP A 506 9.14 15.72 -36.11
C TRP A 506 9.79 14.39 -35.73
N ASN A 507 10.09 14.21 -34.44
CA ASN A 507 10.43 12.90 -33.89
C ASN A 507 9.19 12.31 -33.21
N VAL A 508 8.30 11.74 -34.02
CA VAL A 508 6.97 11.19 -33.63
C VAL A 508 7.07 9.90 -32.79
N TYR A 509 8.26 9.30 -32.69
CA TYR A 509 8.48 7.99 -32.07
C TYR A 509 8.05 7.84 -30.60
N LYS A 510 7.95 8.94 -29.82
CA LYS A 510 7.75 8.84 -28.36
C LYS A 510 6.31 8.86 -27.87
N TRP A 511 5.33 9.30 -28.68
CA TRP A 511 4.01 9.68 -28.14
C TRP A 511 2.95 8.57 -28.11
N PHE A 512 3.12 7.45 -28.83
CA PHE A 512 2.00 6.51 -29.02
C PHE A 512 2.27 5.03 -28.75
N GLY A 513 3.42 4.63 -28.18
CA GLY A 513 3.58 3.30 -27.56
C GLY A 513 3.37 2.05 -28.43
N PHE A 514 3.17 2.17 -29.75
CA PHE A 514 3.02 1.01 -30.63
C PHE A 514 4.39 0.50 -31.09
N LYS A 515 4.88 -0.59 -30.47
CA LYS A 515 5.96 -1.40 -31.06
C LYS A 515 5.36 -2.26 -32.16
N PHE A 516 5.54 -1.86 -33.42
CA PHE A 516 5.28 -2.77 -34.51
C PHE A 516 6.41 -3.81 -34.60
N ASN A 517 6.09 -5.08 -34.39
CA ASN A 517 7.04 -6.18 -34.52
C ASN A 517 7.11 -6.62 -35.99
N TRP A 518 7.81 -5.85 -36.82
CA TRP A 518 8.07 -6.21 -38.22
C TRP A 518 9.28 -7.15 -38.28
N SER A 519 9.04 -8.46 -38.22
CA SER A 519 10.08 -9.44 -38.54
C SER A 519 9.95 -9.84 -40.01
N GLY A 520 11.05 -9.73 -40.78
CA GLY A 520 11.17 -10.30 -42.13
C GLY A 520 11.28 -9.31 -43.30
N ILE A 521 11.32 -8.01 -43.08
CA ILE A 521 11.57 -7.01 -44.14
C ILE A 521 12.54 -5.94 -43.61
N ASP A 522 13.76 -5.88 -44.17
CA ASP A 522 14.75 -4.85 -43.86
C ASP A 522 14.37 -3.56 -44.58
N TYR A 523 13.54 -2.73 -43.94
CA TYR A 523 13.32 -1.37 -44.40
C TYR A 523 14.49 -0.48 -43.99
N THR A 524 14.96 0.35 -44.92
CA THR A 524 15.85 1.45 -44.59
C THR A 524 15.11 2.46 -43.70
N GLN A 525 15.85 3.17 -42.83
CA GLN A 525 15.25 4.20 -41.96
C GLN A 525 14.40 5.22 -42.75
N LYS A 526 14.83 5.54 -43.98
CA LYS A 526 14.13 6.46 -44.88
C LYS A 526 12.77 5.91 -45.35
N GLU A 527 12.67 4.60 -45.58
CA GLU A 527 11.40 3.95 -45.96
C GLU A 527 10.42 3.92 -44.78
N VAL A 528 10.91 3.66 -43.56
CA VAL A 528 10.09 3.72 -42.35
C VAL A 528 9.54 5.13 -42.13
N GLU A 529 10.36 6.16 -42.29
CA GLU A 529 9.94 7.56 -42.19
C GLU A 529 8.86 7.90 -43.25
N LEU A 530 9.03 7.42 -44.49
CA LEU A 530 8.06 7.63 -45.57
C LEU A 530 6.71 6.97 -45.29
N TYR A 531 6.72 5.71 -44.85
CA TYR A 531 5.51 4.97 -44.48
C TYR A 531 4.77 5.62 -43.31
N GLN A 532 5.49 6.15 -42.33
CA GLN A 532 4.87 6.84 -41.20
C GLN A 532 4.21 8.15 -41.63
N ILE A 533 4.88 8.94 -42.48
CA ILE A 533 4.30 10.17 -43.03
C ILE A 533 3.02 9.84 -43.80
N GLU A 534 3.05 8.82 -44.66
CA GLU A 534 1.90 8.38 -45.43
C GLU A 534 0.75 7.90 -44.55
N PHE A 535 1.04 7.04 -43.56
CA PHE A 535 0.05 6.53 -42.62
C PHE A 535 -0.63 7.65 -41.84
N TRP A 536 0.14 8.53 -41.20
CA TRP A 536 -0.43 9.59 -40.36
C TRP A 536 -1.17 10.64 -41.18
N THR A 537 -0.64 11.01 -42.36
CA THR A 537 -1.34 11.94 -43.26
C THR A 537 -2.69 11.37 -43.68
N THR A 538 -2.72 10.08 -44.05
CA THR A 538 -3.96 9.40 -44.44
C THR A 538 -4.94 9.32 -43.27
N PHE A 539 -4.49 8.94 -42.09
CA PHE A 539 -5.32 8.85 -40.89
C PHE A 539 -5.96 10.20 -40.52
N PHE A 540 -5.18 11.28 -40.52
CA PHE A 540 -5.70 12.61 -40.23
C PHE A 540 -6.68 13.12 -41.30
N LEU A 541 -6.40 12.88 -42.58
CA LEU A 541 -7.34 13.21 -43.67
C LEU A 541 -8.67 12.45 -43.50
N LEU A 542 -8.62 11.20 -43.03
CA LEU A 542 -9.80 10.39 -42.77
C LEU A 542 -10.63 10.93 -41.60
N ILE A 543 -9.98 11.34 -40.50
CA ILE A 543 -10.66 12.02 -39.38
C ILE A 543 -11.31 13.32 -39.83
N ILE A 544 -10.59 14.16 -40.59
CA ILE A 544 -11.13 15.43 -41.10
C ILE A 544 -12.32 15.18 -42.04
N SER A 545 -12.22 14.18 -42.92
CA SER A 545 -13.32 13.80 -43.80
C SER A 545 -14.53 13.30 -43.01
N CYS A 546 -14.33 12.43 -42.01
CA CYS A 546 -15.40 11.94 -41.15
C CYS A 546 -16.05 13.08 -40.34
N GLY A 547 -15.25 13.96 -39.73
CA GLY A 547 -15.76 15.12 -39.00
C GLY A 547 -16.54 16.09 -39.90
N GLY A 548 -16.06 16.32 -41.13
CA GLY A 548 -16.76 17.10 -42.15
C GLY A 548 -18.08 16.45 -42.59
N CYS A 549 -18.08 15.14 -42.85
CA CYS A 549 -19.29 14.39 -43.19
C CYS A 549 -20.31 14.40 -42.05
N CYS A 550 -19.91 14.16 -40.80
CA CYS A 550 -20.79 14.25 -39.64
C CYS A 550 -21.39 15.65 -39.51
N SER A 551 -20.60 16.70 -39.73
CA SER A 551 -21.09 18.09 -39.70
C SER A 551 -22.10 18.37 -40.81
N MET A 552 -21.91 17.82 -42.02
CA MET A 552 -22.88 17.93 -43.10
C MET A 552 -24.16 17.13 -42.84
N CYS A 553 -24.06 15.93 -42.25
CA CYS A 553 -25.22 15.14 -41.85
C CYS A 553 -26.04 15.80 -40.74
N LEU A 554 -25.41 16.64 -39.91
CA LEU A 554 -26.04 17.40 -38.84
C LEU A 554 -26.48 18.82 -39.27
N LEU A 555 -26.37 19.16 -40.56
CA LEU A 555 -26.98 20.39 -41.09
C LEU A 555 -28.50 20.26 -40.93
N ASN A 556 -29.05 20.89 -39.89
CA ASN A 556 -30.47 20.90 -39.61
C ASN A 556 -31.19 21.84 -40.61
N PRO A 557 -31.93 21.30 -41.60
CA PRO A 557 -32.59 22.12 -42.60
C PRO A 557 -33.85 22.82 -42.05
N GLU A 558 -34.32 22.45 -40.85
CA GLU A 558 -35.58 22.96 -40.28
C GLU A 558 -35.48 24.40 -39.81
N LYS A 559 -34.28 24.93 -39.56
CA LYS A 559 -34.13 26.29 -39.02
C LYS A 559 -34.41 27.41 -40.03
N ASN A 560 -34.51 27.12 -41.33
CA ASN A 560 -34.64 28.15 -42.38
C ASN A 560 -35.66 27.86 -43.49
N ASN A 561 -36.58 26.91 -43.31
CA ASN A 561 -37.51 26.55 -44.39
C ASN A 561 -38.98 26.78 -43.99
N GLU A 562 -39.51 27.96 -44.31
CA GLU A 562 -40.94 28.30 -44.16
C GLU A 562 -41.88 27.30 -44.88
N ILE A 563 -41.35 26.60 -45.89
CA ILE A 563 -42.09 25.58 -46.66
C ILE A 563 -42.35 24.32 -45.81
N LEU A 564 -41.41 23.91 -44.96
CA LEU A 564 -41.56 22.73 -44.10
C LEU A 564 -42.62 22.97 -43.03
N TYR A 565 -42.67 24.15 -42.43
CA TYR A 565 -43.71 24.51 -41.46
C TYR A 565 -45.12 24.49 -42.05
N ARG A 566 -45.30 24.89 -43.32
CA ARG A 566 -46.60 24.82 -43.99
C ARG A 566 -47.08 23.40 -44.25
N GLN A 567 -46.19 22.45 -44.52
CA GLN A 567 -46.57 21.05 -44.73
C GLN A 567 -46.91 20.33 -43.43
N THR A 568 -46.20 20.61 -42.33
CA THR A 568 -46.50 20.01 -41.01
C THR A 568 -47.78 20.57 -40.39
N ALA A 569 -48.11 21.85 -40.65
CA ALA A 569 -49.35 22.46 -40.18
C ALA A 569 -50.61 21.95 -40.91
N LEU A 570 -50.50 21.57 -42.19
CA LEU A 570 -51.61 21.02 -42.96
C LEU A 570 -51.92 19.54 -42.64
N GLY A 571 -51.07 18.85 -41.87
CA GLY A 571 -51.26 17.44 -41.50
C GLY A 571 -51.90 17.21 -40.11
N ARG A 572 -52.31 18.26 -39.39
CA ARG A 572 -52.85 18.16 -38.02
C ARG A 572 -54.26 18.72 -37.82
N GLU A 573 -55.02 18.92 -38.89
CA GLU A 573 -56.48 19.08 -38.79
C GLU A 573 -57.16 17.74 -39.01
N THR A 574 -57.25 16.93 -37.95
CA THR A 574 -58.33 15.96 -37.64
C THR A 574 -57.82 15.02 -36.56
N ASP A 575 -58.07 15.39 -35.30
CA ASP A 575 -58.41 14.44 -34.23
C ASP A 575 -58.82 15.25 -32.99
N THR A 576 -60.04 15.78 -33.06
CA THR A 576 -60.78 16.24 -31.89
C THR A 576 -61.19 15.03 -31.06
N ILE A 577 -60.53 14.81 -29.92
CA ILE A 577 -61.08 13.99 -28.82
C ILE A 577 -61.70 14.95 -27.80
N PRO A 578 -63.00 14.83 -27.48
CA PRO A 578 -63.67 15.65 -26.48
C PRO A 578 -63.55 15.04 -25.09
N GLY A 579 -63.34 15.89 -24.09
CA GLY A 579 -63.70 15.59 -22.69
C GLY A 579 -62.51 15.35 -21.76
N GLY A 580 -62.32 16.27 -20.83
CA GLY A 580 -61.39 16.14 -19.72
C GLY A 580 -61.18 17.46 -19.01
N GLU A 581 -62.18 17.92 -18.25
CA GLU A 581 -61.99 18.94 -17.22
C GLU A 581 -60.98 18.44 -16.19
N TYR A 582 -59.86 19.15 -16.05
CA TYR A 582 -59.03 19.07 -14.85
C TYR A 582 -58.87 20.47 -14.26
N ASP A 583 -59.50 20.63 -13.11
CA ASP A 583 -59.47 21.77 -12.20
C ASP A 583 -58.11 21.83 -11.49
N PHE A 584 -57.29 22.84 -11.82
CA PHE A 584 -56.05 23.12 -11.10
C PHE A 584 -56.37 23.98 -9.87
N LYS A 585 -56.45 23.35 -8.70
CA LYS A 585 -56.29 24.05 -7.41
C LYS A 585 -54.81 24.17 -7.06
N THR A 586 -54.42 25.42 -6.86
CA THR A 586 -53.25 25.95 -6.15
C THR A 586 -52.79 25.12 -4.94
N PHE A 587 -51.51 24.76 -4.88
CA PHE A 587 -50.50 25.28 -3.94
C PHE A 587 -49.09 24.89 -4.40
#